data_AF-A0A917LHJ1-F1
#
_entry.id   AF-A0A917LHJ1-F1
#
_cell.length_a   1.000
_cell.length_b   1.000
_cell.length_c   1.000
_cell.angle_alpha   90.00
_cell.angle_beta   90.00
_cell.angle_gamma   90.00
#
_symmetry.space_group_name_H-M   'P 1'
#
loop_
_entity.id
_entity.type
_entity.pdbx_description
1 polymer ?
#
loop_
_entity_poly.entity_id
_entity_poly.type
_entity_poly.pdbx_seq_one_letter_code
_entity_poly.pdbx_strand_id
1 'polypeptide(L)'
;MTDKKGSNMRKKDITLGRVKELREIKNLTQLEFAESIDVSSNTISRIERGEMSLSSDLALKIADTYGISLDWLFYRGNEQLSPKLRANLEEAFKCIQESTSIPIRLKINKKTPSD
;
A
#
# COMPACT_ATOMS: atom_id res chain seq x y z
N MET A 1 9.66 22.61 -22.55
CA MET A 1 10.56 22.28 -21.42
C MET A 1 9.98 21.07 -20.73
N THR A 2 10.71 19.96 -20.72
CA THR A 2 10.23 18.63 -20.36
C THR A 2 9.84 18.54 -18.88
N ASP A 3 8.64 18.01 -18.59
CA ASP A 3 8.14 17.68 -17.26
C ASP A 3 9.06 16.68 -16.53
N LYS A 4 10.12 17.20 -15.87
CA LYS A 4 11.03 16.41 -15.02
C LYS A 4 10.43 16.06 -13.65
N LYS A 5 9.27 16.63 -13.29
CA LYS A 5 8.62 16.40 -11.99
C LYS A 5 7.99 15.01 -11.90
N GLY A 6 7.28 14.56 -12.94
CA GLY A 6 6.57 13.27 -12.94
C GLY A 6 7.49 12.04 -13.03
N SER A 7 8.69 12.18 -13.61
CA SER A 7 9.70 11.12 -13.66
C SER A 7 10.39 10.92 -12.30
N ASN A 8 10.59 11.99 -11.53
CA ASN A 8 11.22 11.93 -10.21
C ASN A 8 10.28 11.34 -9.14
N MET A 9 8.98 11.66 -9.20
CA MET A 9 7.98 11.12 -8.27
C MET A 9 7.86 9.59 -8.40
N ARG A 10 7.72 9.07 -9.62
CA ARG A 10 7.64 7.61 -9.88
C ARG A 10 8.88 6.85 -9.41
N LYS A 11 10.07 7.45 -9.50
CA LYS A 11 11.30 6.81 -9.03
C LYS A 11 11.32 6.72 -7.50
N LYS A 12 10.85 7.77 -6.82
CA LYS A 12 10.72 7.80 -5.36
C LYS A 12 9.76 6.72 -4.87
N ASP A 13 8.59 6.59 -5.50
CA ASP A 13 7.58 5.57 -5.16
C ASP A 13 8.14 4.13 -5.24
N ILE A 14 8.97 3.86 -6.25
CA ILE A 14 9.63 2.56 -6.43
C ILE A 14 10.74 2.35 -5.39
N THR A 15 11.51 3.37 -5.04
CA THR A 15 12.63 3.20 -4.10
C THR A 15 12.21 3.07 -2.64
N LEU A 16 11.06 3.64 -2.25
CA LEU A 16 10.59 3.60 -0.86
C LEU A 16 9.50 2.55 -0.66
N GLY A 17 8.68 2.32 -1.69
CA GLY A 17 7.47 1.51 -1.59
C GLY A 17 6.46 2.09 -0.60
N ARG A 18 5.46 1.27 -0.26
CA ARG A 18 4.37 1.53 0.69
C ARG A 18 4.79 1.31 2.16
N VAL A 19 6.07 1.43 2.51
CA VAL A 19 6.55 1.10 3.86
C VAL A 19 5.83 1.92 4.94
N LYS A 20 5.79 3.24 4.77
CA LYS A 20 5.08 4.14 5.68
C LYS A 20 3.58 3.85 5.73
N GLU A 21 2.97 3.62 4.57
CA GLU A 21 1.54 3.34 4.44
C GLU A 21 1.17 2.02 5.16
N LEU A 22 1.94 0.96 4.96
CA LEU A 22 1.75 -0.32 5.63
C LEU A 22 1.87 -0.16 7.16
N ARG A 23 2.90 0.56 7.62
CA ARG A 23 3.09 0.82 9.05
C ARG A 23 1.90 1.56 9.66
N GLU A 24 1.40 2.60 8.99
CA GLU A 24 0.24 3.37 9.44
C GLU A 24 -1.05 2.53 9.43
N ILE A 25 -1.27 1.69 8.41
CA ILE A 25 -2.41 0.76 8.36
C ILE A 25 -2.39 -0.23 9.52
N LYS A 26 -1.20 -0.67 9.96
CA LYS A 26 -1.02 -1.55 11.11
C LYS A 26 -1.03 -0.83 12.45
N ASN A 27 -1.14 0.51 12.46
CA ASN A 27 -1.08 1.36 13.66
C ASN A 27 0.20 1.16 14.48
N LEU A 28 1.35 0.99 13.81
CA LEU A 28 2.63 0.79 14.47
C LEU A 28 3.47 2.08 14.47
N THR A 29 4.20 2.30 15.56
CA THR A 29 5.31 3.25 15.60
C THR A 29 6.46 2.77 14.70
N GLN A 30 7.40 3.67 14.36
CA GLN A 30 8.59 3.28 13.59
C GLN A 30 9.43 2.22 14.31
N LEU A 31 9.47 2.27 15.64
CA LEU A 31 10.18 1.29 16.47
C LEU A 31 9.51 -0.09 16.39
N GLU A 32 8.21 -0.18 16.67
CA GLU A 32 7.48 -1.46 16.65
C GLU A 32 7.49 -2.09 15.25
N PHE A 33 7.39 -1.28 14.20
CA PHE A 33 7.52 -1.77 12.83
C PHE A 33 8.92 -2.33 12.59
N ALA A 34 9.97 -1.61 12.97
CA ALA A 34 11.35 -2.06 12.82
C ALA A 34 11.63 -3.38 13.56
N GLU A 35 11.13 -3.51 14.79
CA GLU A 35 11.24 -4.73 15.60
C GLU A 35 10.54 -5.92 14.92
N SER A 36 9.35 -5.71 14.35
CA SER A 36 8.59 -6.78 13.69
C SER A 36 9.25 -7.36 12.43
N ILE A 37 10.18 -6.62 11.82
CA ILE A 37 10.99 -7.05 10.67
C ILE A 37 12.48 -7.07 11.01
N ASP A 38 12.84 -7.13 12.29
CA ASP A 38 14.20 -7.32 12.79
C ASP A 38 15.22 -6.39 12.10
N VAL A 39 14.97 -5.08 12.21
CA VAL A 39 15.87 -4.00 11.78
C VAL A 39 15.88 -2.88 12.82
N SER A 40 16.81 -1.95 12.70
CA SER A 40 16.82 -0.76 13.56
C SER A 40 15.70 0.21 13.20
N SER A 41 15.14 0.91 14.20
CA SER A 41 14.19 2.02 13.98
C SER A 41 14.75 3.10 13.05
N ASN A 42 16.06 3.37 13.12
CA ASN A 42 16.74 4.30 12.23
C ASN A 42 16.66 3.87 10.75
N THR A 43 16.73 2.56 10.46
CA THR A 43 16.57 2.02 9.11
C THR A 43 15.21 2.41 8.54
N ILE A 44 14.13 2.16 9.28
CA ILE A 44 12.76 2.53 8.87
C ILE A 44 12.64 4.03 8.70
N SER A 45 13.15 4.81 9.65
CA SER A 45 13.10 6.26 9.62
C SER A 45 13.76 6.86 8.37
N ARG A 46 14.95 6.36 8.00
CA ARG A 46 15.67 6.79 6.79
C ARG A 46 14.97 6.36 5.50
N ILE A 47 14.37 5.17 5.48
CA ILE A 47 13.55 4.71 4.35
C ILE A 47 12.34 5.64 4.18
N GLU A 48 11.57 5.91 5.22
CA GLU A 48 10.36 6.75 5.11
C GLU A 48 10.66 8.21 4.72
N ARG A 49 11.86 8.71 5.02
CA ARG A 49 12.32 10.04 4.57
C ARG A 49 12.92 10.06 3.16
N GLY A 50 13.19 8.90 2.56
CA GLY A 50 13.85 8.81 1.26
C GLY A 50 15.37 8.95 1.29
N GLU A 51 15.97 8.87 2.48
CA GLU A 51 17.42 8.90 2.68
C GLU A 51 18.09 7.53 2.47
N MET A 52 17.27 6.48 2.41
CA MET A 52 17.68 5.10 2.16
C MET A 52 16.64 4.42 1.26
N SER A 53 17.09 3.72 0.22
CA SER A 53 16.20 2.89 -0.60
C SER A 53 15.89 1.58 0.12
N LEU A 54 14.69 1.06 -0.11
CA LEU A 54 14.28 -0.26 0.36
C LEU A 54 15.06 -1.34 -0.41
N SER A 55 15.87 -2.13 0.30
CA SER A 55 16.58 -3.26 -0.30
C SER A 55 15.61 -4.40 -0.63
N SER A 56 15.99 -5.24 -1.59
CA SER A 56 15.20 -6.43 -1.97
C SER A 56 14.98 -7.38 -0.79
N ASP A 57 16.01 -7.63 0.02
CA ASP A 57 15.90 -8.51 1.19
C ASP A 57 14.91 -7.97 2.23
N LEU A 58 14.94 -6.65 2.47
CA LEU A 58 14.01 -6.03 3.41
C LEU A 58 12.59 -6.00 2.84
N ALA A 59 12.43 -5.78 1.54
CA ALA A 59 11.13 -5.86 0.87
C ALA A 59 10.52 -7.26 0.96
N LEU A 60 11.33 -8.31 0.76
CA LEU A 60 10.90 -9.71 0.93
C LEU A 60 10.50 -9.99 2.38
N LYS A 61 11.33 -9.57 3.35
CA LYS A 61 11.00 -9.74 4.77
C LYS A 61 9.68 -9.05 5.14
N ILE A 62 9.45 -7.83 4.67
CA ILE A 62 8.18 -7.11 4.87
C ILE A 62 7.01 -7.88 4.24
N ALA A 63 7.19 -8.39 3.01
CA ALA A 63 6.17 -9.16 2.31
C ALA A 63 5.75 -10.41 3.08
N ASP A 64 6.73 -11.17 3.58
CA ASP A 64 6.51 -12.40 4.34
C ASP A 64 5.88 -12.11 5.71
N THR A 65 6.39 -11.11 6.46
CA THR A 65 5.87 -10.76 7.79
C THR A 65 4.40 -10.33 7.76
N TYR A 66 3.98 -9.61 6.72
CA TYR A 66 2.64 -9.02 6.65
C TYR A 66 1.70 -9.70 5.64
N GLY A 67 2.16 -10.72 4.92
CA GLY A 67 1.37 -11.44 3.93
C GLY A 67 0.92 -10.57 2.76
N ILE A 68 1.79 -9.67 2.29
CA ILE A 68 1.50 -8.75 1.17
C ILE A 68 2.36 -9.07 -0.05
N SER A 69 1.89 -8.72 -1.24
CA SER A 69 2.69 -8.88 -2.46
C SER A 69 3.71 -7.75 -2.61
N LEU A 70 4.85 -8.07 -3.22
CA LEU A 70 5.83 -7.05 -3.63
C LEU A 70 5.22 -6.05 -4.62
N ASP A 71 4.28 -6.50 -5.45
CA ASP A 71 3.54 -5.62 -6.35
C ASP A 71 2.74 -4.57 -5.59
N TRP A 72 2.05 -4.94 -4.51
CA TRP A 72 1.39 -3.98 -3.65
C TRP A 72 2.41 -3.04 -2.99
N LEU A 73 3.50 -3.61 -2.45
CA LEU A 73 4.54 -2.86 -1.74
C LEU A 73 5.20 -1.79 -2.63
N PHE A 74 5.38 -2.04 -3.93
CA PHE A 74 6.05 -1.11 -4.84
C PHE A 74 5.11 -0.33 -5.78
N TYR A 75 3.81 -0.25 -5.46
CA TYR A 75 2.81 0.43 -6.32
C TYR A 75 2.71 -0.16 -7.74
N ARG A 76 2.96 -1.46 -7.88
CA ARG A 76 2.93 -2.23 -9.15
C ARG A 76 1.71 -3.16 -9.26
N GLY A 77 0.92 -3.28 -8.20
CA GLY A 77 -0.32 -4.05 -8.23
C GLY A 77 -1.33 -3.47 -9.23
N ASN A 78 -1.98 -4.35 -9.99
CA ASN A 78 -3.10 -3.95 -10.84
C ASN A 78 -4.28 -3.56 -9.94
N GLU A 79 -4.66 -2.29 -9.92
CA GLU A 79 -5.89 -1.84 -9.23
C GLU A 79 -7.16 -2.42 -9.88
N GLN A 80 -7.03 -3.05 -11.06
CA GLN A 80 -8.12 -3.80 -11.66
C GLN A 80 -8.29 -5.15 -10.98
N LEU A 81 -9.35 -5.25 -10.19
CA LEU A 81 -9.93 -6.51 -9.75
C LEU A 81 -10.09 -7.44 -10.97
N SER A 82 -9.73 -8.72 -10.81
CA SER A 82 -9.99 -9.71 -11.86
C SER A 82 -11.49 -9.74 -12.19
N PRO A 83 -11.90 -10.00 -13.44
CA PRO A 83 -13.32 -10.02 -13.80
C PRO A 83 -14.14 -10.95 -12.91
N LYS A 84 -13.54 -12.09 -12.51
CA LYS A 84 -14.15 -13.04 -11.58
C LYS A 84 -14.37 -12.43 -10.19
N LEU A 85 -13.36 -11.75 -9.63
CA LEU A 85 -13.48 -11.12 -8.32
C LEU A 85 -14.47 -9.93 -8.34
N ARG A 86 -14.52 -9.17 -9.44
CA ARG A 86 -15.53 -8.10 -9.63
C ARG A 86 -16.94 -8.65 -9.62
N ALA A 87 -17.21 -9.68 -10.43
CA ALA A 87 -18.51 -10.32 -10.49
C ALA A 87 -18.94 -10.87 -9.13
N ASN A 88 -18.03 -11.54 -8.41
CA ASN A 88 -18.31 -12.05 -7.06
C ASN A 88 -18.63 -10.93 -6.06
N LEU A 89 -17.91 -9.80 -6.13
CA LEU A 89 -18.16 -8.65 -5.25
C LEU A 89 -19.49 -7.97 -5.59
N GLU A 90 -19.80 -7.77 -6.87
CA GLU A 90 -21.07 -7.18 -7.33
C GLU A 90 -22.27 -8.01 -6.85
N GLU A 91 -22.19 -9.33 -6.98
CA GLU A 91 -23.23 -10.23 -6.49
C GLU A 91 -23.39 -10.13 -4.96
N ALA A 92 -22.28 -10.16 -4.22
CA ALA A 92 -22.32 -10.03 -2.76
C ALA A 92 -22.90 -8.68 -2.31
N PHE A 93 -22.55 -7.57 -2.99
CA PHE A 93 -23.10 -6.25 -2.69
C PHE A 93 -24.60 -6.18 -2.94
N LYS A 94 -25.08 -6.75 -4.05
CA LYS A 94 -26.50 -6.80 -4.38
C LYS A 94 -27.30 -7.52 -3.30
N CYS A 95 -26.86 -8.70 -2.89
CA CYS A 95 -27.48 -9.47 -1.82
C CYS A 95 -27.57 -8.69 -0.49
N ILE A 96 -26.51 -7.97 -0.13
CA ILE A 96 -26.51 -7.15 1.10
C ILE A 96 -27.53 -6.00 0.98
N GLN A 97 -27.58 -5.30 -0.15
CA GLN A 97 -28.54 -4.19 -0.36
C GLN A 97 -30.00 -4.65 -0.33
N GLU A 98 -30.30 -5.85 -0.80
CA GLU A 98 -31.66 -6.40 -0.76
C GLU A 98 -32.08 -6.85 0.65
N SER A 99 -31.11 -7.23 1.49
CA SER A 99 -31.35 -7.69 2.87
C SER A 99 -31.45 -6.57 3.91
N THR A 100 -30.83 -5.41 3.65
CA THR A 100 -30.86 -4.25 4.53
C THR A 100 -31.63 -3.13 3.86
N SER A 101 -32.75 -2.65 4.42
CA SER A 101 -33.49 -1.46 3.91
C SER A 101 -32.70 -0.14 3.99
N ILE A 102 -31.36 -0.19 4.08
CA ILE A 102 -30.44 0.93 4.15
C ILE A 102 -29.48 0.80 2.95
N PRO A 103 -29.44 1.78 2.03
CA PRO A 103 -28.46 1.77 0.95
C PRO A 103 -27.05 1.98 1.50
N ILE A 104 -26.24 0.92 1.52
CA ILE A 104 -24.83 1.00 1.91
C ILE A 104 -24.08 1.76 0.81
N ARG A 105 -23.66 2.99 1.11
CA ARG A 105 -22.80 3.80 0.23
C ARG A 105 -21.34 3.52 0.56
N LEU A 106 -20.68 2.69 -0.25
CA LEU A 106 -19.23 2.52 -0.16
C LEU A 106 -18.54 3.87 -0.42
N LYS A 107 -17.95 4.47 0.61
CA LYS A 107 -16.97 5.54 0.43
C LYS A 107 -15.66 4.88 0.04
N ILE A 108 -15.46 4.69 -1.26
CA ILE A 108 -14.15 4.33 -1.80
C ILE A 108 -13.25 5.53 -1.48
N ASN A 109 -12.30 5.35 -0.55
CA ASN A 109 -11.32 6.37 -0.26
C ASN A 109 -10.41 6.50 -1.49
N LYS A 110 -10.81 7.34 -2.43
CA LYS A 110 -9.89 7.88 -3.43
C LYS A 110 -8.95 8.80 -2.67
N LYS A 111 -7.91 8.26 -2.03
CA LYS A 111 -6.68 9.02 -1.88
C LYS A 111 -6.22 9.25 -3.31
N THR A 112 -6.66 10.37 -3.88
CA THR A 112 -5.93 10.99 -4.97
C THR A 112 -4.48 11.10 -4.47
N PRO A 113 -3.48 10.64 -5.25
CA PRO A 113 -2.13 11.13 -5.03
C PRO A 113 -2.26 12.65 -5.20
N SER A 114 -2.13 13.36 -4.08
CA SER A 114 -2.49 14.76 -3.93
C SER A 114 -1.75 15.66 -4.92
N ASP A 115 -2.38 16.81 -5.17
CA ASP A 115 -1.74 18.09 -5.51
C ASP A 115 -0.37 18.31 -4.85
#